data_AF-A0A504BI92-F1
#
_entry.id   AF-A0A504BI92-F1
#
_cell.length_a   1.000
_cell.length_b   1.000
_cell.length_c   1.000
_cell.angle_alpha   90.00
_cell.angle_beta   90.00
_cell.angle_gamma   90.00
#
_symmetry.space_group_name_H-M   'P 1'
#
loop_
_entity.id
_entity.type
_entity.pdbx_description
1 polymer ?
#
loop_
_entity_poly.entity_id
_entity_poly.type
_entity_poly.pdbx_seq_one_letter_code
_entity_poly.pdbx_strand_id
1 'polypeptide(L)' 'MSVLSSIGRIATQYAAARARHRSERILLSLPAELRKDIGFPELFDARNSRRATTFTTKVI' A
#
# COMPACT_ATOMS: atom_id res chain seq x y z
N MET A 1 21.82 -18.66 8.08
CA MET A 1 20.90 -18.30 6.97
C MET A 1 21.70 -18.26 5.67
N SER A 2 21.13 -18.73 4.55
CA SER A 2 21.79 -18.66 3.24
C SER A 2 21.56 -17.30 2.57
N VAL A 3 22.55 -16.82 1.84
CA VAL A 3 22.47 -15.59 1.01
C VAL A 3 21.28 -15.66 0.04
N LEU A 4 21.01 -16.83 -0.53
CA LEU A 4 19.90 -17.03 -1.45
C LEU A 4 18.53 -16.80 -0.78
N SER A 5 18.37 -17.25 0.47
CA SER A 5 17.15 -17.01 1.25
C SER A 5 16.94 -15.52 1.55
N SER A 6 18.02 -14.79 1.83
CA SER A 6 17.95 -13.34 2.05
C SER A 6 17.52 -12.59 0.77
N ILE A 7 18.08 -12.96 -0.37
CA ILE A 7 17.70 -12.39 -1.68
C ILE A 7 16.22 -12.69 -1.99
N GLY A 8 15.79 -13.93 -1.81
CA GLY A 8 14.39 -14.32 -2.02
C GLY A 8 13.40 -13.54 -1.16
N ARG A 9 13.77 -13.26 0.10
CA ARG A 9 12.98 -12.41 1.00
C ARG A 9 12.87 -10.97 0.49
N ILE A 10 13.98 -10.38 0.06
CA ILE A 10 14.00 -9.01 -0.48
C ILE A 10 13.19 -8.92 -1.77
N ALA A 11 13.34 -9.89 -2.68
CA ALA A 11 12.59 -9.94 -3.93
C ALA A 11 11.07 -9.99 -3.68
N THR A 12 10.63 -10.81 -2.72
CA THR A 12 9.21 -10.90 -2.33
C THR A 12 8.69 -9.58 -1.76
N GLN A 13 9.46 -8.93 -0.89
CA GLN A 13 9.10 -7.62 -0.33
C GLN A 13 9.01 -6.54 -1.41
N TYR A 14 9.98 -6.52 -2.32
CA TYR A 14 10.00 -5.60 -3.46
C TYR A 14 8.79 -5.83 -4.38
N ALA A 15 8.48 -7.07 -4.74
CA ALA A 15 7.33 -7.39 -5.57
C ALA A 15 6.01 -6.93 -4.94
N ALA A 16 5.85 -7.14 -3.63
CA ALA A 16 4.68 -6.67 -2.88
C ALA A 16 4.59 -5.13 -2.86
N ALA A 17 5.71 -4.43 -2.65
CA ALA A 17 5.75 -2.97 -2.67
C ALA A 17 5.42 -2.42 -4.08
N ARG A 18 6.00 -3.02 -5.12
CA ARG A 18 5.76 -2.67 -6.51
C ARG A 18 4.31 -2.89 -6.92
N ALA A 19 3.69 -3.98 -6.48
CA ALA A 19 2.27 -4.25 -6.73
C ALA A 19 1.37 -3.17 -6.13
N ARG A 20 1.63 -2.77 -4.87
CA ARG A 20 0.89 -1.68 -4.20
C ARG A 20 1.01 -0.37 -4.96
N HIS A 21 2.24 0.02 -5.31
CA HIS A 21 2.48 1.27 -6.02
C HIS A 21 1.79 1.30 -7.39
N ARG A 22 1.79 0.18 -8.12
CA ARG A 22 1.07 0.06 -9.39
C ARG A 22 -0.45 0.17 -9.19
N SER A 23 -1.00 -0.47 -8.17
CA SER A 23 -2.43 -0.37 -7.85
C SER A 23 -2.84 1.04 -7.48
N GLU A 24 -2.06 1.75 -6.66
CA GLU A 24 -2.31 3.17 -6.32
C GLU A 24 -2.35 4.04 -7.56
N ARG A 25 -1.38 3.88 -8.46
CA ARG A 25 -1.33 4.60 -9.74
C ARG A 25 -2.55 4.32 -10.61
N ILE A 26 -2.99 3.06 -10.70
CA ILE A 26 -4.19 2.67 -11.46
C ILE A 26 -5.42 3.34 -10.84
N LEU A 27 -5.62 3.21 -9.53
CA LEU A 27 -6.77 3.79 -8.82
C LEU A 27 -6.84 5.31 -8.95
N LEU A 28 -5.70 6.00 -8.91
CA LEU A 28 -5.63 7.45 -9.08
C LEU A 28 -5.84 7.88 -10.54
N SER A 29 -5.52 7.02 -11.50
CA SER A 29 -5.77 7.28 -12.92
C SER A 29 -7.23 7.04 -13.35
N LEU A 30 -8.04 6.43 -12.48
CA LEU A 30 -9.46 6.22 -12.77
C LEU A 30 -10.22 7.56 -12.85
N PRO A 31 -11.22 7.68 -13.75
CA PRO A 31 -12.14 8.81 -13.78
C PRO A 31 -12.84 9.04 -12.43
N ALA A 32 -13.19 10.30 -12.16
CA ALA A 32 -13.77 10.70 -10.88
C ALA A 32 -15.12 10.00 -10.58
N GLU A 33 -15.94 9.70 -11.60
CA GLU A 33 -17.17 8.92 -11.42
C GLU A 33 -16.88 7.50 -10.91
N LEU A 34 -16.03 6.76 -11.61
CA LEU A 34 -15.65 5.39 -11.23
C LEU A 34 -14.99 5.32 -9.86
N ARG A 35 -14.23 6.36 -9.47
CA ARG A 35 -13.64 6.45 -8.13
C ARG A 35 -14.70 6.59 -7.03
N LYS A 36 -15.77 7.36 -7.28
CA LYS A 36 -16.89 7.49 -6.35
C LYS A 36 -17.69 6.20 -6.23
N ASP A 37 -17.90 5.50 -7.35
CA ASP A 37 -18.64 4.24 -7.37
C ASP A 37 -17.98 3.14 -6.52
N ILE A 38 -16.65 3.18 -6.39
CA ILE A 38 -15.88 2.24 -5.55
C ILE A 38 -15.55 2.78 -4.15
N GLY A 39 -16.04 3.97 -3.77
CA GLY A 39 -15.78 4.60 -2.46
C GLY A 39 -14.33 5.08 -2.25
N PHE A 40 -13.62 5.40 -3.34
CA PHE A 40 -12.24 5.90 -3.34
C PHE A 40 -12.24 7.42 -3.56
N PRO A 41 -11.67 8.27 -2.68
CA PRO A 41 -10.57 7.98 -1.76
C PRO A 41 -10.94 7.85 -0.26
N GLU A 42 -12.18 8.07 0.16
CA GLU A 42 -12.56 8.14 1.58
C GLU A 42 -12.17 6.89 2.40
N LEU A 43 -12.34 5.69 1.83
CA LEU A 43 -11.92 4.43 2.47
C LEU A 43 -10.38 4.29 2.55
N PHE A 44 -9.67 4.87 1.59
CA PHE A 44 -8.21 4.84 1.51
C PHE A 44 -7.59 5.78 2.54
N ASP A 45 -8.09 7.02 2.64
CA ASP A 45 -7.63 8.00 3.62
C ASP A 45 -7.92 7.55 5.05
N ALA A 46 -9.11 6.96 5.32
CA ALA A 46 -9.43 6.41 6.63
C ALA A 46 -8.54 5.20 7.02
N ARG A 47 -8.08 4.40 6.05
CA ARG A 47 -7.12 3.29 6.31
C ARG A 47 -5.70 3.81 6.49
N ASN A 48 -5.27 4.78 5.68
CA ASN A 48 -3.94 5.36 5.77
C ASN A 48 -3.77 6.13 7.09
N SER A 49 -4.78 6.91 7.48
CA SER A 49 -4.82 7.63 8.75
C SER A 49 -4.74 6.68 9.95
N ARG A 50 -5.49 5.57 9.93
CA ARG A 50 -5.39 4.51 10.95
C ARG A 50 -4.03 3.82 11.00
N ARG A 51 -3.38 3.67 9.84
CA ARG A 51 -2.03 3.10 9.78
C ARG A 51 -1.00 4.08 10.35
N ALA A 52 -1.09 5.36 9.99
CA ALA A 52 -0.24 6.42 10.51
C ALA A 52 -0.38 6.55 12.04
N THR A 53 -1.61 6.48 12.57
CA THR A 53 -1.81 6.47 14.03
C THR A 53 -1.21 5.22 14.68
N THR A 54 -1.38 4.03 14.09
CA THR A 54 -0.78 2.80 14.64
C THR A 54 0.77 2.82 14.63
N PHE A 55 1.38 3.42 13.61
CA PHE A 55 2.84 3.57 13.54
C PHE A 55 3.37 4.58 14.55
N THR A 56 2.64 5.67 14.84
CA THR A 56 3.08 6.65 15.86
C THR A 56 2.84 6.16 17.29
N THR A 57 1.82 5.33 17.55
CA THR A 57 1.57 4.79 18.92
C THR A 57 2.56 3.69 19.32
N LYS A 58 3.38 3.18 18.38
CA LYS A 58 4.38 2.14 18.65
C LYS A 58 5.80 2.70 18.90
N VAL A 59 5.96 4.03 18.92
CA VAL A 59 7.26 4.73 19.06
C VAL A 59 7.40 5.42 20.43
N ILE A 60 6.54 5.12 21.41
CA ILE A 60 6.67 5.61 22.79
C ILE A 60 6.89 4.43 23.73
#